data_AF-A0A0N1FXJ8-F1
#
_entry.id   AF-A0A0N1FXJ8-F1
#
_cell.length_a   1.000
_cell.length_b   1.000
_cell.length_c   1.000
_cell.angle_alpha   90.00
_cell.angle_beta   90.00
_cell.angle_gamma   90.00
#
_symmetry.space_group_name_H-M   'P 1'
#
loop_
_entity.id
_entity.type
_entity.pdbx_description
1 polymer ?
#
loop_
_entity_poly.entity_id
_entity_poly.type
_entity_poly.pdbx_seq_one_letter_code
_entity_poly.pdbx_strand_id
1 'polypeptide(L)'
;MALNARRARQLLEISAPLLLQGEQVELTSLAGIGTVSVRKQALTAAVVGVLSAGTVMATVTPRPMYLVLTNQRILFFDGNRGGKPGKLLMNLPRPYVTASAPKKTFLGLKVVTHLTVEGQEGALKVDFPVQTRTDGHRFATALPVTR
;
A
#
# COMPACT_ATOMS: atom_id res chain seq x y z
N MET A 1 14.96 -0.37 11.05
CA MET A 1 15.60 0.45 10.00
C MET A 1 14.49 1.11 9.21
N ALA A 2 14.72 2.34 8.76
CA ALA A 2 13.72 3.21 8.17
C ALA A 2 14.11 3.52 6.71
N LEU A 3 13.20 4.17 5.97
CA LEU A 3 13.52 4.74 4.67
C LEU A 3 14.81 5.58 4.75
N ASN A 4 15.72 5.42 3.79
CA ASN A 4 16.97 6.18 3.74
C ASN A 4 16.67 7.69 3.85
N ALA A 5 17.31 8.39 4.79
CA ALA A 5 17.04 9.80 5.10
C ALA A 5 17.10 10.71 3.87
N ARG A 6 18.02 10.43 2.93
CA ARG A 6 18.10 11.17 1.67
C ARG A 6 16.84 10.97 0.81
N ARG A 7 16.31 9.75 0.77
CA ARG A 7 15.10 9.41 0.01
C ARG A 7 13.86 9.99 0.67
N ALA A 8 13.79 9.96 2.00
CA ALA A 8 12.73 10.60 2.76
C ALA A 8 12.66 12.11 2.47
N ARG A 9 13.81 12.81 2.49
CA ARG A 9 13.88 14.24 2.13
C ARG A 9 13.41 14.50 0.70
N GLN A 10 13.91 13.73 -0.27
CA GLN A 10 13.48 13.86 -1.67
C GLN A 10 11.99 13.62 -1.84
N LEU A 11 11.42 12.66 -1.10
CA LEU A 11 9.99 12.38 -1.15
C LEU A 11 9.17 13.55 -0.58
N LEU A 12 9.63 14.14 0.53
CA LEU A 12 8.99 15.33 1.11
C LEU A 12 9.06 16.53 0.17
N GLU A 13 10.21 16.76 -0.48
CA GLU A 13 10.39 17.85 -1.45
C GLU A 13 9.40 17.73 -2.62
N ILE A 14 9.18 16.53 -3.17
CA ILE A 14 8.24 16.34 -4.28
C ILE A 14 6.77 16.30 -3.82
N SER A 15 6.50 15.94 -2.56
CA SER A 15 5.14 15.89 -2.03
C SER A 15 4.66 17.26 -1.54
N ALA A 16 5.56 18.09 -1.02
CA ALA A 16 5.25 19.41 -0.46
C ALA A 16 4.37 20.29 -1.37
N PRO A 17 4.65 20.48 -2.68
CA PRO A 17 3.80 21.29 -3.54
C PRO A 17 2.45 20.64 -3.87
N LEU A 18 2.29 19.35 -3.56
CA LEU A 18 1.03 18.63 -3.80
C LEU A 18 0.09 18.73 -2.60
N LEU A 19 0.60 19.08 -1.41
CA LEU A 19 -0.19 19.13 -0.17
C LEU A 19 -1.26 20.22 -0.24
N LEU A 20 -2.46 19.89 0.25
CA LEU A 20 -3.54 20.85 0.44
C LEU A 20 -3.23 21.72 1.66
N GLN A 21 -3.92 22.86 1.77
CA GLN A 21 -3.79 23.73 2.93
C GLN A 21 -4.17 22.99 4.21
N GLY A 22 -3.26 22.98 5.19
CA GLY A 22 -3.44 22.27 6.46
C GLY A 22 -3.23 20.75 6.39
N GLU A 23 -2.86 20.22 5.23
CA GLU A 23 -2.49 18.81 5.09
C GLU A 23 -1.09 18.58 5.67
N GLN A 24 -0.96 17.58 6.54
CA GLN A 24 0.28 17.23 7.23
C GLN A 24 0.70 15.80 6.91
N VAL A 25 1.99 15.62 6.64
CA VAL A 25 2.59 14.30 6.42
C VAL A 25 2.74 13.58 7.76
N GLU A 26 2.13 12.40 7.88
CA GLU A 26 2.20 11.55 9.07
C GLU A 26 3.26 10.45 8.94
N LEU A 27 3.42 9.90 7.73
CA LEU A 27 4.36 8.81 7.45
C LEU A 27 4.87 8.89 6.02
N THR A 28 6.15 8.60 5.83
CA THR A 28 6.77 8.37 4.53
C THR A 28 7.41 6.99 4.51
N SER A 29 7.26 6.23 3.42
CA SER A 29 7.84 4.89 3.34
C SER A 29 8.02 4.41 1.89
N LEU A 30 8.53 3.19 1.75
CA LEU A 30 8.66 2.45 0.50
C LEU A 30 7.94 1.11 0.63
N ALA A 31 7.10 0.78 -0.34
CA ALA A 31 6.38 -0.49 -0.40
C ALA A 31 6.24 -0.99 -1.85
N GLY A 32 6.05 -2.30 -2.01
CA GLY A 32 5.59 -2.89 -3.25
C GLY A 32 4.07 -2.79 -3.35
N ILE A 33 3.57 -2.16 -4.41
CA ILE A 33 2.12 -1.98 -4.65
C ILE A 33 1.69 -2.88 -5.80
N GLY A 34 0.72 -3.75 -5.54
CA GLY A 34 0.09 -4.62 -6.55
C GLY A 34 -1.43 -4.60 -6.41
N THR A 35 -2.14 -4.92 -7.49
CA THR A 35 -3.60 -5.08 -7.45
C THR A 35 -3.95 -6.55 -7.22
N VAL A 36 -4.98 -6.82 -6.41
CA VAL A 36 -5.56 -8.14 -6.22
C VAL A 36 -7.08 -8.06 -6.30
N SER A 37 -7.72 -9.06 -6.91
CA SER A 37 -9.18 -9.15 -6.95
C SER A 37 -9.73 -9.70 -5.61
N VAL A 38 -10.80 -9.08 -5.10
CA VAL A 38 -11.45 -9.41 -3.81
C VAL A 38 -12.17 -10.78 -3.84
N ARG A 39 -12.45 -11.37 -5.01
CA ARG A 39 -13.01 -12.74 -5.11
C ARG A 39 -12.14 -13.79 -4.37
N LYS A 40 -10.85 -13.52 -4.15
CA LYS A 40 -9.97 -14.40 -3.36
C LYS A 40 -10.07 -14.24 -1.84
N GLN A 41 -10.57 -13.13 -1.30
CA GLN A 41 -10.73 -12.99 0.16
C GLN A 41 -11.88 -13.86 0.68
N ALA A 42 -12.97 -14.00 -0.08
CA ALA A 42 -14.05 -14.95 0.24
C ALA A 42 -13.62 -16.42 0.08
N LEU A 43 -12.75 -16.74 -0.88
CA LEU A 43 -12.24 -18.11 -1.10
C LEU A 43 -11.25 -18.58 -0.03
N THR A 44 -10.70 -17.70 0.81
CA THR A 44 -9.79 -18.13 1.89
C THR A 44 -10.57 -18.63 3.13
N ALA A 45 -11.90 -18.45 3.16
CA ALA A 45 -12.78 -18.94 4.23
C ALA A 45 -13.68 -20.12 3.82
N ALA A 46 -13.69 -20.53 2.55
CA ALA A 46 -14.54 -21.61 2.05
C ALA A 46 -13.71 -22.70 1.36
N VAL A 47 -13.21 -23.64 2.16
CA VAL A 47 -13.00 -25.00 1.64
C VAL A 47 -14.40 -25.59 1.47
N VAL A 48 -14.95 -25.61 0.25
CA VAL A 48 -15.84 -26.65 -0.32
C VAL A 48 -16.24 -26.22 -1.73
N GLY A 49 -15.99 -27.09 -2.72
CA GLY A 49 -16.83 -27.19 -3.94
C GLY A 49 -16.30 -26.54 -5.22
N VAL A 50 -15.74 -27.39 -6.09
CA VAL A 50 -15.65 -27.24 -7.57
C VAL A 50 -15.08 -25.91 -8.09
N LEU A 51 -13.76 -25.90 -8.35
CA LEU A 51 -13.14 -24.92 -9.25
C LEU A 51 -13.49 -25.28 -10.69
N SER A 52 -14.61 -24.75 -11.18
CA SER A 52 -14.93 -24.71 -12.60
C SER A 52 -13.96 -23.77 -13.33
N ALA A 53 -13.34 -24.32 -14.38
CA ALA A 53 -12.69 -23.71 -15.53
C ALA A 53 -12.21 -22.23 -15.42
N GLY A 54 -10.88 -22.05 -15.48
CA GLY A 54 -10.28 -20.88 -16.12
C GLY A 54 -10.29 -19.57 -15.35
N THR A 55 -9.71 -19.53 -14.15
CA THR A 55 -9.41 -18.24 -13.50
C THR A 55 -8.10 -17.67 -14.05
N VAL A 56 -8.18 -16.63 -14.88
CA VAL A 56 -7.02 -15.86 -15.33
C VAL A 56 -6.32 -15.26 -14.10
N MET A 57 -5.10 -15.72 -13.83
CA MET A 57 -4.25 -15.19 -12.78
C MET A 57 -3.65 -13.85 -13.21
N ALA A 58 -4.39 -12.75 -13.03
CA ALA A 58 -3.81 -11.41 -13.14
C ALA A 58 -3.11 -11.05 -11.83
N THR A 59 -2.04 -11.76 -11.47
CA THR A 59 -1.09 -11.30 -10.46
C THR A 59 -0.27 -10.18 -11.09
N VAL A 60 -0.64 -8.93 -10.85
CA VAL A 60 0.21 -7.80 -11.25
C VAL A 60 1.43 -7.81 -10.34
N THR A 61 2.61 -7.91 -10.94
CA THR A 61 3.91 -7.89 -10.23
C THR A 61 3.96 -6.65 -9.33
N PRO A 62 4.14 -6.79 -8.01
CA PRO A 62 4.19 -5.65 -7.10
C PRO A 62 5.26 -4.66 -7.57
N ARG A 63 4.84 -3.41 -7.84
CA ARG A 63 5.74 -2.35 -8.30
C ARG A 63 6.26 -1.58 -7.09
N PRO A 64 7.58 -1.35 -6.97
CA PRO A 64 8.09 -0.54 -5.88
C PRO A 64 7.59 0.91 -6.04
N MET A 65 6.94 1.41 -5.00
CA MET A 65 6.44 2.79 -4.92
C MET A 65 6.82 3.40 -3.58
N TYR A 66 7.10 4.69 -3.62
CA TYR A 66 7.16 5.51 -2.43
C TYR A 66 5.75 5.91 -2.02
N LEU A 67 5.48 5.93 -0.71
CA LEU A 67 4.18 6.33 -0.18
C LEU A 67 4.34 7.47 0.82
N VAL A 68 3.37 8.38 0.79
CA VAL A 68 3.20 9.45 1.78
C VAL A 68 1.78 9.32 2.32
N LEU A 69 1.66 9.01 3.60
CA LEU A 69 0.40 9.05 4.33
C LEU A 69 0.28 10.42 4.99
N THR A 70 -0.87 11.06 4.80
CA THR A 70 -1.22 12.33 5.42
C THR A 70 -2.46 12.19 6.29
N ASN A 71 -2.79 13.26 7.01
CA ASN A 71 -4.05 13.37 7.74
C ASN A 71 -5.30 13.27 6.82
N GLN A 72 -5.15 13.44 5.50
CA GLN A 72 -6.28 13.49 4.57
C GLN A 72 -6.27 12.40 3.48
N ARG A 73 -5.09 11.91 3.06
CA ARG A 73 -4.96 11.01 1.90
C ARG A 73 -3.65 10.24 1.90
N ILE A 74 -3.57 9.32 0.95
CA ILE A 74 -2.39 8.49 0.69
C ILE A 74 -1.91 8.80 -0.73
N LEU A 75 -0.68 9.28 -0.85
CA LEU A 75 -0.03 9.58 -2.12
C LEU A 75 0.99 8.50 -2.45
N PHE A 76 0.95 7.98 -3.68
CA PHE A 76 1.90 6.98 -4.18
C PHE A 76 2.72 7.57 -5.32
N PHE A 77 4.04 7.43 -5.21
CA PHE A 77 5.02 7.93 -6.16
C PHE A 77 5.82 6.77 -6.75
N ASP A 78 6.20 6.90 -8.02
CA ASP A 78 7.01 5.89 -8.69
C ASP A 78 8.34 5.62 -7.97
N GLY A 79 8.68 4.35 -7.73
CA GLY A 79 9.94 3.92 -7.11
C GLY A 79 10.96 3.32 -8.08
N ASN A 80 10.62 3.13 -9.36
CA ASN A 80 11.47 2.44 -10.35
C ASN A 80 12.61 3.28 -10.93
N ARG A 81 12.70 4.58 -10.61
CA ARG A 81 13.70 5.50 -11.18
C ARG A 81 15.03 5.50 -10.43
N GLY A 82 15.78 4.40 -10.50
CA GLY A 82 17.13 4.32 -9.90
C GLY A 82 17.13 4.57 -8.38
N GLY A 83 16.04 4.19 -7.72
CA GLY A 83 15.81 4.38 -6.31
C GLY A 83 15.47 5.81 -5.88
N LYS A 84 15.27 6.78 -6.77
CA LYS A 84 14.71 8.10 -6.40
C LYS A 84 13.17 8.06 -6.45
N PRO A 85 12.47 8.80 -5.56
CA PRO A 85 11.05 9.08 -5.74
C PRO A 85 10.79 9.76 -7.09
N GLY A 86 9.85 9.21 -7.86
CA GLY A 86 9.43 9.70 -9.16
C GLY A 86 8.14 10.51 -9.11
N LYS A 87 7.39 10.50 -10.22
CA LYS A 87 6.11 11.23 -10.32
C LYS A 87 5.04 10.60 -9.42
N LEU A 88 4.04 11.41 -9.03
CA LEU A 88 2.81 10.91 -8.42
C LEU A 88 2.10 9.98 -9.40
N LEU A 89 1.72 8.80 -8.93
CA LEU A 89 1.00 7.78 -9.70
C LEU A 89 -0.44 7.61 -9.24
N MET A 90 -0.70 7.77 -7.95
CA MET A 90 -2.01 7.55 -7.36
C MET A 90 -2.19 8.40 -6.11
N ASN A 91 -3.41 8.85 -5.90
CA ASN A 91 -3.85 9.56 -4.72
C ASN A 91 -5.16 8.92 -4.25
N LEU A 92 -5.19 8.44 -3.00
CA LEU A 92 -6.36 7.83 -2.39
C LEU A 92 -6.83 8.66 -1.19
N PRO A 93 -8.08 9.18 -1.18
CA PRO A 93 -8.60 9.90 -0.03
C PRO A 93 -8.78 8.96 1.16
N ARG A 94 -8.22 9.32 2.31
CA ARG A 94 -8.21 8.49 3.52
C ARG A 94 -9.62 8.08 4.02
N PRO A 95 -10.68 8.93 3.92
CA PRO A 95 -12.02 8.55 4.38
C PRO A 95 -12.61 7.34 3.66
N TYR A 96 -12.20 7.08 2.41
CA TYR A 96 -12.72 6.00 1.58
C TYR A 96 -11.80 4.79 1.52
N VAL A 97 -10.70 4.79 2.28
CA VAL A 97 -9.70 3.72 2.27
C VAL A 97 -9.76 2.97 3.59
N THR A 98 -9.90 1.65 3.52
CA THR A 98 -9.71 0.78 4.69
C THR A 98 -8.52 -0.14 4.47
N ALA A 99 -7.87 -0.54 5.56
CA ALA A 99 -6.75 -1.46 5.53
C ALA A 99 -7.09 -2.75 6.27
N SER A 100 -6.69 -3.89 5.69
CA SER A 100 -6.72 -5.16 6.40
C SER A 100 -5.67 -5.17 7.52
N ALA A 101 -5.87 -6.03 8.54
CA ALA A 101 -4.85 -6.25 9.57
C ALA A 101 -3.48 -6.62 8.95
N PRO A 102 -2.37 -6.04 9.45
CA PRO A 102 -1.05 -6.30 8.90
C PRO A 102 -0.65 -7.77 9.11
N LYS A 103 -0.34 -8.47 8.03
CA LYS A 103 0.08 -9.88 8.04
C LYS A 103 1.59 -9.98 7.81
N LYS A 104 2.26 -10.77 8.64
CA LYS A 104 3.66 -11.14 8.43
C LYS A 104 3.77 -12.15 7.29
N THR A 105 4.71 -11.93 6.36
CA THR A 105 4.99 -12.86 5.26
C THR A 105 6.49 -13.09 5.12
N PHE A 106 6.88 -14.04 4.26
CA PHE A 106 8.28 -14.43 4.02
C PHE A 106 9.02 -14.70 5.34
N LEU A 107 8.54 -15.69 6.10
CA LEU A 107 9.08 -16.08 7.42
C LEU A 107 9.12 -14.92 8.45
N GLY A 108 8.20 -13.95 8.33
CA GLY A 108 8.12 -12.82 9.25
C GLY A 108 9.05 -11.65 8.94
N LEU A 109 9.72 -11.69 7.79
CA LEU A 109 10.64 -10.65 7.36
C LEU A 109 9.90 -9.45 6.73
N LYS A 110 8.74 -9.68 6.11
CA LYS A 110 7.95 -8.65 5.44
C LYS A 110 6.58 -8.48 6.09
N VAL A 111 5.97 -7.32 5.88
CA VAL A 111 4.61 -7.01 6.34
C VAL A 111 3.74 -6.69 5.13
N VAL A 112 2.59 -7.33 5.03
CA VAL A 112 1.62 -7.11 3.95
C VAL A 112 0.31 -6.61 4.56
N THR A 113 -0.27 -5.58 3.95
CA THR A 113 -1.66 -5.18 4.15
C THR A 113 -2.35 -5.01 2.80
N HIS A 114 -3.68 -5.07 2.79
CA HIS A 114 -4.52 -4.84 1.64
C HIS A 114 -5.35 -3.59 1.90
N LEU A 115 -5.31 -2.65 0.96
CA LEU A 115 -6.18 -1.48 0.97
C LEU A 115 -7.40 -1.77 0.12
N THR A 116 -8.59 -1.55 0.65
CA THR A 116 -9.82 -1.48 -0.14
C THR A 116 -10.28 -0.04 -0.22
N VAL A 117 -10.87 0.32 -1.36
CA VAL A 117 -11.42 1.65 -1.61
C VAL A 117 -12.92 1.51 -1.76
N GLU A 118 -13.69 2.34 -1.05
CA GLU A 118 -15.15 2.33 -1.15
C GLU A 118 -15.61 2.52 -2.61
N GLY A 119 -16.56 1.69 -3.04
CA GLY A 119 -17.07 1.70 -4.41
C GLY A 119 -16.13 1.11 -5.47
N GLN A 120 -14.96 0.56 -5.10
CA GLN A 120 -14.08 -0.15 -6.04
C GLN A 120 -14.05 -1.66 -5.79
N GLU A 121 -14.26 -2.43 -6.85
CA GLU A 121 -14.03 -3.87 -6.83
C GLU A 121 -12.53 -4.17 -6.91
N GLY A 122 -11.94 -4.56 -5.79
CA GLY A 122 -10.51 -4.84 -5.75
C GLY A 122 -9.88 -4.46 -4.43
N ALA A 123 -8.68 -4.96 -4.21
CA ALA A 123 -7.81 -4.47 -3.15
C ALA A 123 -6.42 -4.19 -3.70
N LEU A 124 -5.74 -3.21 -3.12
CA LEU A 124 -4.35 -2.92 -3.37
C LEU A 124 -3.52 -3.65 -2.32
N LYS A 125 -2.75 -4.65 -2.74
CA LYS A 125 -1.74 -5.26 -1.90
C LYS A 125 -0.58 -4.29 -1.71
N VAL A 126 -0.27 -3.99 -0.45
CA VAL A 126 0.86 -3.16 -0.02
C VAL A 126 1.85 -4.06 0.73
N ASP A 127 3.02 -4.29 0.14
CA ASP A 127 4.07 -5.17 0.64
C ASP A 127 5.25 -4.33 1.15
N PHE A 128 5.43 -4.29 2.47
CA PHE A 128 6.53 -3.60 3.14
C PHE A 128 7.73 -4.55 3.28
N PRO A 129 8.84 -4.26 2.60
CA PRO A 129 10.06 -5.06 2.73
C PRO A 129 10.68 -4.90 4.12
N VAL A 130 11.70 -5.71 4.41
CA VAL A 130 12.37 -5.76 5.73
C VAL A 130 12.78 -4.37 6.23
N GLN A 131 13.23 -3.51 5.31
CA GLN A 131 13.74 -2.18 5.60
C GLN A 131 12.66 -1.19 6.04
N THR A 132 11.37 -1.47 5.78
CA THR A 132 10.24 -0.59 6.10
C THR A 132 9.10 -1.34 6.78
N ARG A 133 9.36 -2.56 7.29
CA ARG A 133 8.35 -3.42 7.94
C ARG A 133 7.63 -2.74 9.11
N THR A 134 8.35 -1.92 9.89
CA THR A 134 7.77 -1.19 11.04
C THR A 134 6.82 -0.10 10.57
N ASP A 135 7.14 0.55 9.44
CA ASP A 135 6.24 1.51 8.80
C ASP A 135 4.97 0.81 8.32
N GLY A 136 5.07 -0.43 7.85
CA GLY A 136 3.90 -1.22 7.45
C GLY A 136 2.89 -1.46 8.57
N HIS A 137 3.37 -1.70 9.80
CA HIS A 137 2.49 -1.78 10.96
C HIS A 137 1.84 -0.42 11.28
N ARG A 138 2.64 0.66 11.32
CA ARG A 138 2.12 2.01 11.56
C ARG A 138 1.10 2.45 10.53
N PHE A 139 1.38 2.15 9.26
CA PHE A 139 0.51 2.45 8.13
C PHE A 139 -0.83 1.74 8.24
N ALA A 140 -0.83 0.42 8.52
CA ALA A 140 -2.07 -0.33 8.66
C ALA A 140 -2.90 0.14 9.88
N THR A 141 -2.25 0.49 10.99
CA THR A 141 -2.95 1.00 12.19
C THR A 141 -3.46 2.42 12.04
N ALA A 142 -2.88 3.23 11.16
CA ALA A 142 -3.33 4.59 10.89
C ALA A 142 -4.61 4.64 10.02
N LEU A 143 -5.02 3.52 9.42
CA LEU A 143 -6.18 3.45 8.55
C LEU A 143 -7.33 2.71 9.24
N PRO A 144 -8.60 3.05 8.93
CA PRO A 144 -9.75 2.26 9.38
C PRO A 144 -9.59 0.80 8.98
N VAL A 145 -9.96 -0.13 9.87
CA VAL A 145 -9.85 -1.56 9.59
C VAL A 145 -11.01 -2.01 8.70
N THR A 146 -10.71 -2.75 7.64
CA THR A 146 -11.73 -3.41 6.81
C THR A 146 -12.53 -4.40 7.67
N ARG A 147 -13.86 -4.24 7.75
CA ARG A 147 -14.77 -5.20 8.40
C ARG A 147 -15.06 -6.39 7.51
#